data_AF-A0A7X2PJM7-F1
#
_entry.id   AF-A0A7X2PJM7-F1
#
_cell.length_a   1.000
_cell.length_b   1.000
_cell.length_c   1.000
_cell.angle_alpha   90.00
_cell.angle_beta   90.00
_cell.angle_gamma   90.00
#
_symmetry.space_group_name_H-M   'P 1'
#
loop_
_entity.id
_entity.type
_entity.pdbx_description
1 polymer ?
#
loop_
_entity_poly.entity_id
_entity_poly.type
_entity_poly.pdbx_seq_one_letter_code
_entity_poly.pdbx_strand_id
1 'polypeptide(L)' 'MFDLRIPSGWFFAIVGAILAGLGIFDPGLRAPLTDFNVNLYTGAGLLIFGGVLLGLARRRP' A
#
# COMPACT_ATOMS: atom_id res chain seq x y z
N MET A 1 2.81 -18.42 -17.60
CA MET A 1 3.24 -17.07 -17.15
C MET A 1 2.93 -17.03 -15.66
N PHE A 2 3.89 -16.72 -14.79
CA PHE A 2 3.59 -16.59 -13.36
C PHE A 2 2.45 -15.59 -13.16
N ASP A 3 1.52 -15.89 -12.26
CA ASP A 3 0.43 -14.97 -11.96
C ASP A 3 1.02 -13.64 -11.47
N LEU A 4 0.96 -12.62 -12.33
CA LEU A 4 1.52 -11.30 -12.07
C LEU A 4 0.85 -10.61 -10.87
N ARG A 5 -0.38 -11.04 -10.52
CA ARG A 5 -1.14 -10.51 -9.38
C ARG A 5 -0.44 -10.76 -8.05
N ILE A 6 0.32 -11.86 -7.94
CA ILE A 6 1.02 -12.24 -6.71
C ILE A 6 2.21 -11.31 -6.43
N PRO A 7 3.22 -11.19 -7.31
CA PRO A 7 4.36 -10.30 -7.06
C PRO A 7 3.93 -8.83 -7.02
N SER A 8 3.01 -8.39 -7.89
CA SER A 8 2.49 -7.03 -7.85
C SER A 8 1.70 -6.76 -6.56
N GLY A 9 0.82 -7.69 -6.16
CA GLY A 9 0.02 -7.56 -4.94
C GLY A 9 0.89 -7.43 -3.69
N TRP A 10 1.96 -8.23 -3.57
CA TRP A 10 2.92 -8.12 -2.48
C TRP A 10 3.69 -6.81 -2.48
N PHE A 11 4.15 -6.35 -3.65
CA PHE A 11 4.84 -5.06 -3.76
C PHE A 11 3.97 -3.91 -3.23
N PHE A 12 2.72 -3.82 -3.70
CA PHE A 12 1.80 -2.76 -3.28
C PHE A 12 1.40 -2.88 -1.82
N ALA A 13 1.17 -4.10 -1.32
CA ALA A 13 0.83 -4.32 0.08
C ALA A 13 1.97 -3.93 1.03
N ILE A 14 3.22 -4.29 0.71
CA ILE A 14 4.39 -3.97 1.54
C ILE A 14 4.65 -2.46 1.55
N VAL A 15 4.71 -1.82 0.38
CA VAL A 15 4.92 -0.36 0.29
C VAL A 15 3.78 0.39 0.97
N GLY A 16 2.54 -0.06 0.77
CA GLY A 16 1.37 0.52 1.42
C GLY A 16 1.43 0.40 2.95
N ALA A 17 1.83 -0.77 3.47
CA ALA A 17 1.98 -0.99 4.91
C ALA A 17 3.05 -0.08 5.52
N ILE A 18 4.18 0.11 4.83
CA ILE A 18 5.25 1.01 5.27
C ILE A 18 4.74 2.45 5.33
N LEU A 19 4.11 2.95 4.26
CA LEU A 19 3.61 4.33 4.22
C LEU A 19 2.47 4.57 5.22
N ALA A 20 1.53 3.63 5.35
CA ALA A 20 0.47 3.72 6.35
C ALA A 20 1.05 3.69 7.77
N GLY A 21 2.04 2.83 8.03
CA GLY A 21 2.76 2.77 9.30
C GLY A 21 3.44 4.10 9.62
N LEU A 22 4.20 4.67 8.68
CA LEU A 22 4.82 5.99 8.84
C LEU A 22 3.77 7.07 9.10
N GLY A 23 2.66 7.06 8.34
CA GLY A 23 1.57 8.01 8.56
C GLY A 23 0.91 7.90 9.94
N ILE A 24 0.90 6.71 10.57
CA ILE A 24 0.31 6.50 11.90
C ILE A 24 1.31 6.80 13.03
N PHE A 25 2.54 6.30 12.93
CA PHE A 25 3.54 6.40 14.00
C PHE A 25 4.36 7.69 13.96
N ASP A 26 4.52 8.31 12.77
CA ASP A 26 5.17 9.60 12.60
C ASP A 26 4.37 10.49 11.61
N PRO A 27 3.22 11.03 12.03
CA PRO A 27 2.38 11.88 11.19
C PRO A 27 3.08 13.18 10.74
N GLY A 28 4.16 13.57 11.43
CA GLY A 28 4.97 14.74 11.13
C GLY A 28 5.96 14.50 9.99
N LEU A 29 6.32 13.25 9.71
CA LEU A 29 7.16 12.82 8.59
C LEU A 29 6.42 12.87 7.24
N ARG A 30 5.76 13.99 6.95
CA ARG A 30 5.01 14.24 5.72
C ARG A 30 5.84 15.05 4.73
N ALA A 31 5.38 15.13 3.48
CA ALA A 31 6.00 16.00 2.48
C ALA A 31 5.92 17.48 2.93
N PRO A 32 7.02 18.26 2.84
CA PRO A 32 7.09 19.62 3.39
C PRO A 32 6.05 20.60 2.81
N LEU A 33 5.57 20.31 1.60
CA LEU A 33 4.68 21.17 0.82
C LEU A 33 3.18 20.87 1.07
N THR A 34 2.86 19.98 2.00
CA THR A 34 1.48 19.51 2.18
C THR A 34 1.08 19.57 3.65
N ASP A 35 -0.12 20.07 3.91
CA ASP A 35 -0.71 20.07 5.25
C ASP A 35 -1.44 18.78 5.62
N PHE A 36 -1.47 17.81 4.71
CA PHE A 36 -2.14 16.54 4.90
C PHE A 36 -1.13 15.40 5.01
N ASN A 37 -1.54 14.33 5.68
CA ASN A 37 -0.69 13.16 5.88
C ASN A 37 -0.64 12.30 4.61
N VAL A 38 0.26 12.68 3.69
CA VAL A 38 0.44 12.03 2.38
C VAL A 38 0.76 10.55 2.49
N ASN A 39 1.59 10.20 3.46
CA ASN A 39 1.98 8.82 3.70
C ASN A 39 0.76 7.96 4.05
N LEU A 40 -0.15 8.48 4.88
CA LEU A 40 -1.31 7.73 5.32
C LEU A 40 -2.29 7.44 4.19
N TYR A 41 -2.74 8.45 3.43
CA TYR A 41 -3.75 8.20 2.39
C TYR A 41 -3.16 7.45 1.19
N THR A 42 -1.88 7.70 0.85
CA THR A 42 -1.19 6.96 -0.21
C THR A 42 -0.98 5.52 0.22
N GLY A 43 -0.51 5.31 1.44
CA GLY A 43 -0.32 3.97 2.01
C GLY A 43 -1.61 3.17 2.07
N ALA A 44 -2.71 3.79 2.49
CA ALA A 44 -4.04 3.18 2.48
C ALA A 44 -4.47 2.77 1.06
N GLY A 45 -4.28 3.63 0.06
CA GLY A 45 -4.59 3.33 -1.34
C GLY A 45 -3.81 2.13 -1.88
N LEU A 46 -2.50 2.07 -1.61
CA LEU A 46 -1.64 0.95 -2.02
C LEU A 46 -1.99 -0.35 -1.28
N LEU A 47 -2.34 -0.28 0.01
CA LEU A 47 -2.81 -1.43 0.78
C LEU A 47 -4.11 -2.01 0.21
N ILE A 48 -5.08 -1.16 -0.10
CA ILE A 48 -6.35 -1.57 -0.72
C ILE A 48 -6.05 -2.26 -2.06
N PHE A 49 -5.25 -1.62 -2.91
CA PHE A 49 -4.93 -2.17 -4.23
C PHE A 49 -4.17 -3.50 -4.16
N GLY A 50 -3.10 -3.58 -3.37
CA GLY A 50 -2.33 -4.81 -3.16
C GLY A 50 -3.18 -5.92 -2.53
N GLY A 51 -4.03 -5.59 -1.56
CA GLY A 51 -4.97 -6.50 -0.94
C GLY A 51 -6.00 -7.07 -1.93
N VAL A 52 -6.53 -6.24 -2.82
CA VAL A 52 -7.43 -6.68 -3.90
C VAL A 52 -6.71 -7.65 -4.84
N LEU A 53 -5.49 -7.33 -5.29
CA LEU A 53 -4.72 -8.22 -6.17
C LEU A 53 -4.45 -9.58 -5.53
N LEU A 54 -4.00 -9.59 -4.27
CA LEU A 54 -3.75 -10.83 -3.52
C LEU A 54 -5.05 -11.59 -3.24
N GLY A 55 -6.16 -10.89 -2.99
CA GLY A 55 -7.48 -11.49 -2.82
C GLY A 55 -7.98 -12.16 -4.09
N LEU A 56 -7.79 -11.53 -5.24
CA LEU A 56 -8.16 -12.10 -6.55
C LEU A 56 -7.26 -13.29 -6.92
N ALA A 57 -5.95 -13.20 -6.66
CA ALA A 57 -5.02 -14.30 -6.87
C ALA A 57 -5.38 -15.55 -6.04
N ARG A 58 -5.84 -15.36 -4.79
CA ARG A 58 -6.33 -16.48 -3.96
C ARG A 58 -7.63 -17.11 -4.47
N ARG A 59 -8.49 -16.35 -5.14
CA ARG A 59 -9.77 -16.86 -5.68
C ARG A 59 -9.58 -17.64 -6.98
N ARG A 60 -8.56 -17.33 -7.78
CA ARG A 60 -8.23 -17.99 -9.05
C ARG A 60 -6.71 -18.06 -9.24
N PRO A 61 -6.02 -18.99 -8.55
CA PRO A 61 -4.59 -19.21 -8.72
C PRO A 61 -4.26 -19.79 -10.11
#